data_AF-A0AAP0GCQ2-F1
#
_entry.id   AF-A0AAP0GCQ2-F1
#
_cell.length_a   1.000
_cell.length_b   1.000
_cell.length_c   1.000
_cell.angle_alpha   90.00
_cell.angle_beta   90.00
_cell.angle_gamma   90.00
#
_symmetry.space_group_name_H-M   'P 1'
#
loop_
_entity.id
_entity.type
_entity.pdbx_description
1 polymer ?
#
loop_
_entity_poly.entity_id
_entity_poly.type
_entity_poly.pdbx_seq_one_letter_code
_entity_poly.pdbx_strand_id
1 'polypeptide(L)'
;MFLQSQSKNRFVSYLAAASFGLHILLSKIVVSKLAMGVADAMGSMILDLWITVLGKFLFILCGGCPDTWKGFSWMAFHDLWPVIRLSISSGAMVW
;
A
#
# COMPACT_ATOMS: atom_id res chain seq x y z
N MET A 1 -3.88 -4.61 4.17
CA MET A 1 -4.45 -5.62 5.09
C MET A 1 -3.41 -6.55 5.71
N PHE A 2 -2.47 -7.13 4.94
CA PHE A 2 -1.50 -8.12 5.48
C PHE A 2 -0.78 -7.73 6.79
N LEU A 3 -0.21 -6.54 6.90
CA LEU A 3 0.45 -6.09 8.14
C LEU A 3 -0.54 -5.73 9.24
N GLN A 4 -1.74 -5.28 8.87
CA GLN A 4 -2.77 -4.89 9.83
C GLN A 4 -3.37 -6.10 10.53
N SER A 5 -3.63 -7.19 9.79
CA SER A 5 -4.12 -8.46 10.36
C SER A 5 -3.10 -9.13 11.30
N GLN A 6 -1.83 -8.71 11.24
CA GLN A 6 -0.77 -9.18 12.13
C GLN A 6 -0.48 -8.23 13.29
N SER A 7 -1.36 -7.27 13.55
CA SER A 7 -1.19 -6.26 14.61
C SER A 7 0.09 -5.40 14.45
N LYS A 8 0.66 -5.31 13.24
CA LYS A 8 1.78 -4.40 12.93
C LYS A 8 1.30 -2.99 12.59
N ASN A 9 0.16 -2.57 13.16
CA ASN A 9 -0.50 -1.29 12.89
C ASN A 9 0.42 -0.10 13.18
N ARG A 10 1.26 -0.19 14.22
CA ARG A 10 2.22 0.86 14.55
C ARG A 10 3.14 1.21 13.38
N PHE A 11 3.72 0.21 12.73
CA PHE A 11 4.55 0.41 11.55
C PHE A 11 3.74 1.00 10.38
N VAL A 12 2.54 0.46 10.13
CA VAL A 12 1.65 0.96 9.08
C VAL A 12 1.29 2.43 9.29
N SER A 13 1.02 2.85 10.53
CA SER A 13 0.70 4.23 10.88
C SER A 13 1.89 5.17 10.68
N TYR A 14 3.09 4.80 11.13
CA TYR A 14 4.29 5.62 10.91
C TYR A 14 4.61 5.76 9.42
N LEU A 15 4.52 4.68 8.66
CA LEU A 15 4.74 4.71 7.22
C LEU A 15 3.69 5.59 6.51
N ALA A 16 2.42 5.52 6.92
CA ALA A 16 1.36 6.36 6.38
C ALA A 16 1.59 7.85 6.69
N ALA A 17 2.02 8.19 7.91
CA ALA A 17 2.35 9.58 8.27
C ALA A 17 3.55 10.11 7.46
N ALA A 18 4.59 9.28 7.27
CA ALA A 18 5.74 9.63 6.46
C ALA A 18 5.38 9.82 4.98
N SER A 19 4.57 8.92 4.41
CA SER A 19 4.03 9.00 3.06
C SER A 19 3.19 10.27 2.86
N PHE A 20 2.30 10.60 3.80
CA PHE A 20 1.54 11.85 3.72
C PHE A 20 2.44 13.09 3.69
N GLY A 21 3.46 13.15 4.54
CA GLY A 21 4.45 14.24 4.52
C GLY A 21 5.22 14.31 3.20
N LEU A 22 5.67 13.16 2.70
CA LEU A 22 6.36 13.06 1.41
C LEU A 22 5.47 13.48 0.24
N HIS A 23 4.19 13.08 0.24
CA HIS A 23 3.24 13.44 -0.80
C HIS A 23 3.02 14.96 -0.85
N ILE A 24 2.91 15.65 0.29
CA ILE A 24 2.82 17.12 0.33
C ILE A 24 4.05 17.77 -0.33
N LEU A 25 5.25 17.27 0.00
CA LEU A 25 6.50 17.78 -0.55
C LEU A 25 6.61 17.52 -2.06
N LEU A 26 6.34 16.29 -2.49
CA LEU A 26 6.37 15.89 -3.89
C LEU A 26 5.36 16.67 -4.72
N SER A 27 4.11 16.77 -4.26
CA SER A 27 3.06 17.52 -4.95
C SER A 27 3.43 19.00 -5.10
N LYS A 28 4.03 19.63 -4.08
CA LYS A 28 4.54 21.00 -4.22
C LYS A 28 5.63 21.13 -5.29
N ILE A 29 6.62 20.24 -5.28
CA ILE A 29 7.75 20.30 -6.22
C ILE A 29 7.26 20.04 -7.64
N VAL A 30 6.56 18.94 -7.87
CA VAL A 30 6.13 18.46 -9.19
C VAL A 30 5.19 19.47 -9.85
N VAL A 31 4.18 19.96 -9.12
CA VAL A 31 3.25 20.99 -9.65
C VAL A 31 3.98 22.30 -9.96
N SER A 32 4.97 22.69 -9.14
CA SER A 32 5.72 23.93 -9.38
C SER A 32 6.70 23.86 -10.57
N LYS A 33 7.09 22.64 -10.99
CA LYS A 33 8.18 22.44 -11.95
C LYS A 33 7.73 21.94 -13.32
N LEU A 34 6.71 21.08 -13.38
CA LEU A 34 6.34 20.41 -14.62
C LEU A 34 5.21 21.12 -15.40
N ALA A 35 4.43 21.99 -14.76
CA ALA A 35 3.39 22.82 -15.38
C ALA A 35 2.38 22.04 -16.26
N MET A 36 2.18 20.74 -16.00
CA MET A 36 1.21 19.89 -16.71
C MET A 36 -0.16 19.85 -16.02
N GLY A 37 -0.39 20.75 -15.06
CA GLY A 37 -1.67 20.90 -14.36
C GLY A 37 -2.01 19.70 -13.47
N VAL A 38 -3.16 19.07 -13.70
CA VAL A 38 -3.65 17.94 -12.88
C VAL A 38 -2.78 16.69 -13.02
N ALA A 39 -2.17 16.48 -14.19
CA ALA A 39 -1.34 15.31 -14.45
C ALA A 39 -0.15 15.22 -13.47
N ASP A 40 0.42 16.37 -13.09
CA ASP A 40 1.52 16.49 -12.14
C ASP A 40 1.12 15.99 -10.74
N ALA A 41 -0.05 16.41 -10.27
CA ALA A 41 -0.59 16.00 -8.97
C ALA A 41 -0.97 14.50 -8.95
N MET A 42 -1.48 13.97 -10.06
CA MET A 42 -1.73 12.52 -10.18
C MET A 42 -0.42 11.73 -10.19
N GLY A 43 0.61 12.25 -10.87
CA GLY A 43 1.94 11.65 -10.89
C GLY A 43 2.55 11.56 -9.48
N SER A 44 2.49 12.63 -8.68
CA SER A 44 2.99 12.61 -7.31
C SER A 44 2.22 11.63 -6.41
N MET A 45 0.92 11.43 -6.64
CA MET A 45 0.11 10.41 -5.94
C MET A 45 0.56 8.99 -6.29
N ILE A 46 0.82 8.72 -7.58
CA ILE A 46 1.31 7.41 -8.03
C ILE A 46 2.68 7.10 -7.43
N LEU A 47 3.59 8.09 -7.40
CA LEU A 47 4.91 7.92 -6.80
C LEU A 47 4.82 7.59 -5.31
N ASP A 48 4.03 8.35 -4.56
CA ASP A 48 3.83 8.12 -3.12
C ASP A 48 3.20 6.74 -2.82
N LEU A 49 2.25 6.31 -3.66
CA LEU A 49 1.66 4.97 -3.58
C LEU A 49 2.74 3.89 -3.71
N TRP A 50 3.60 3.98 -4.73
CA TRP A 50 4.67 3.01 -4.94
C TRP A 50 5.68 2.98 -3.80
N ILE A 51 6.05 4.14 -3.26
CA ILE A 51 6.95 4.24 -2.10
C ILE A 51 6.34 3.53 -0.90
N THR A 52 5.04 3.72 -0.64
CA THR A 52 4.33 3.05 0.45
C THR A 52 4.25 1.53 0.24
N VAL A 53 4.01 1.08 -1.00
CA VAL A 53 3.98 -0.35 -1.35
C VAL A 53 5.36 -0.98 -1.11
N LEU A 54 6.41 -0.35 -1.63
CA LEU A 54 7.80 -0.81 -1.47
C LEU A 54 8.22 -0.82 0.01
N GLY A 55 7.85 0.20 0.78
CA GLY A 55 8.15 0.25 2.22
C GLY A 55 7.52 -0.89 3.01
N LYS A 56 6.25 -1.22 2.74
CA LYS A 56 5.59 -2.38 3.36
C LYS A 56 6.21 -3.70 2.90
N PHE A 57 6.54 -3.81 1.61
CA PHE A 57 7.13 -5.01 1.04
C PHE A 57 8.53 -5.28 1.60
N LEU A 58 9.38 -4.25 1.68
CA LEU A 58 10.72 -4.35 2.25
C LEU A 58 10.67 -4.75 3.73
N PHE A 59 9.74 -4.19 4.51
CA PHE A 59 9.55 -4.59 5.90
C PHE A 59 9.25 -6.10 6.03
N ILE A 60 8.44 -6.65 5.13
CA ILE A 60 8.13 -8.08 5.10
C ILE A 60 9.38 -8.90 4.74
N LEU A 61 10.11 -8.51 3.69
CA LEU A 61 11.32 -9.20 3.23
C LEU A 61 12.47 -9.16 4.25
N CYS A 62 12.60 -8.06 4.99
CA CYS A 62 13.62 -7.90 6.05
C CYS A 62 13.25 -8.61 7.36
N GLY A 63 12.30 -9.54 7.35
CA GLY A 63 11.95 -10.35 8.52
C GLY A 63 10.96 -9.70 9.48
N GLY A 64 10.19 -8.70 9.05
CA GLY A 64 9.14 -8.10 9.88
C GLY A 64 7.97 -9.04 10.23
N CYS A 65 7.84 -10.15 9.50
CA CYS A 65 6.77 -11.13 9.59
C CYS A 65 7.28 -12.59 9.43
N PRO A 66 8.20 -13.10 10.26
CA PRO A 66 8.88 -14.37 10.01
C PRO A 66 7.95 -15.60 10.15
N ASP A 67 6.91 -15.49 10.98
CA ASP A 67 5.97 -16.58 11.23
C ASP A 67 4.96 -16.75 10.11
N THR A 68 4.56 -15.66 9.46
CA THR A 68 3.48 -15.64 8.45
C THR A 68 4.00 -15.54 7.02
N TRP A 69 5.16 -14.90 6.80
CA TRP A 69 5.77 -14.79 5.49
C TRP A 69 6.75 -15.94 5.27
N LYS A 70 6.38 -16.86 4.37
CA LYS A 70 7.23 -17.98 3.94
C LYS A 70 7.70 -17.86 2.48
N GLY A 71 7.52 -16.68 1.88
CA GLY A 71 7.78 -16.43 0.46
C GLY A 71 6.60 -16.74 -0.44
N PHE A 72 6.80 -16.56 -1.74
CA PHE A 72 5.78 -16.81 -2.75
C PHE A 72 5.66 -18.31 -3.05
N SER A 73 4.43 -18.79 -3.19
CA SER A 73 4.09 -20.17 -3.53
C SER A 73 2.78 -20.18 -4.33
N TRP A 74 2.54 -21.24 -5.10
CA TRP A 74 1.27 -21.48 -5.80
C TRP A 74 0.06 -21.49 -4.86
N MET A 75 0.28 -21.84 -3.58
CA MET A 75 -0.77 -21.81 -2.56
C MET A 75 -1.37 -20.41 -2.36
N ALA A 76 -0.64 -19.34 -2.67
CA ALA A 76 -1.13 -17.96 -2.59
C ALA A 76 -2.32 -17.68 -3.54
N PHE A 77 -2.50 -18.51 -4.58
CA PHE A 77 -3.57 -18.37 -5.56
C PHE A 77 -4.80 -19.23 -5.24
N HIS A 78 -4.71 -20.14 -4.27
CA HIS A 78 -5.80 -21.08 -3.95
C HIS A 78 -7.07 -20.36 -3.48
N ASP A 79 -6.92 -19.32 -2.65
CA ASP A 79 -8.04 -18.63 -2.01
C ASP A 79 -8.48 -17.36 -2.75
N LEU A 80 -8.09 -17.19 -4.02
CA LEU A 80 -8.48 -16.02 -4.83
C LEU A 80 -10.00 -15.89 -5.00
N TRP A 81 -10.69 -17.00 -5.33
CA TRP A 81 -12.13 -16.96 -5.53
C TRP A 81 -12.92 -16.56 -4.28
N PRO A 82 -12.66 -17.16 -3.09
CA PRO A 82 -13.19 -16.65 -1.82
C PRO A 82 -12.90 -15.16 -1.59
N VAL A 83 -11.68 -14.69 -1.85
CA VAL A 83 -11.30 -13.28 -1.66
C VAL A 83 -12.10 -12.36 -2.58
N ILE A 84 -12.32 -12.74 -3.85
CA ILE A 84 -13.13 -11.96 -4.79
C ILE A 84 -14.57 -11.85 -4.28
N ARG A 85 -15.18 -12.96 -3.87
CA ARG A 85 -16.57 -12.95 -3.34
C ARG A 85 -16.70 -12.08 -2.09
N LEU A 86 -15.77 -12.18 -1.15
CA LEU A 86 -15.73 -11.35 0.06
C LEU A 86 -15.49 -9.88 -0.26
N SER A 87 -14.65 -9.57 -1.26
CA SER A 87 -14.40 -8.20 -1.69
C SER A 87 -15.64 -7.55 -2.30
N ILE A 88 -16.40 -8.31 -3.10
CA ILE A 88 -17.67 -7.84 -3.68
C ILE A 88 -18.71 -7.61 -2.58
N SER A 89 -18.88 -8.56 -1.65
CA SER A 89 -19.78 -8.42 -0.50
C SER A 89 -19.41 -7.21 0.35
N SER A 90 -18.12 -7.03 0.69
CA SER A 90 -17.62 -5.87 1.43
C SER A 90 -17.85 -4.55 0.68
N GLY A 91 -17.65 -4.52 -0.63
CA GLY A 91 -17.82 -3.31 -1.43
C GLY A 91 -19.28 -2.91 -1.63
N ALA A 92 -20.17 -3.89 -1.83
CA ALA A 92 -21.60 -3.66 -1.92
C ALA A 92 -22.27 -3.47 -0.55
N MET A 93 -21.52 -3.68 0.54
CA MET A 93 -22.01 -3.66 1.93
C MET A 93 -23.19 -4.64 2.15
N VAL A 94 -23.17 -5.76 1.43
CA VAL A 94 -24.18 -6.82 1.53
C VAL A 94 -23.55 -7.99 2.28
N TRP A 95 -24.32 -8.57 3.20
CA TRP A 95 -23.87 -9.68 4.05
C TRP A 95 -23.31 -10.86 3.24
#